data_AF-A0A099J508-F1
#
_entry.id   AF-A0A099J508-F1
#
_cell.length_a   1.000
_cell.length_b   1.000
_cell.length_c   1.000
_cell.angle_alpha   90.00
_cell.angle_beta   90.00
_cell.angle_gamma   90.00
#
_symmetry.space_group_name_H-M   'P 1'
#
loop_
_entity.id
_entity.type
_entity.pdbx_description
1 polymer ?
#
loop_
_entity_poly.entity_id
_entity_poly.type
_entity_poly.pdbx_seq_one_letter_code
_entity_poly.pdbx_strand_id
1 'polypeptide(L)'
;MWKKRDPEAAPVTFGVGVQVIVRLDRTRFPESLVEDPIGVIVAPGELTGSSFYVPTTVREAVWEVAFEEPFYGLDGSGPHDSAKIPQGFLEVAPAS
;
A
#
# COMPACT_ATOMS: atom_id res chain seq x y z
N MET A 1 -8.93 4.20 41.96
CA MET A 1 -7.85 4.58 41.02
C MET A 1 -8.19 3.97 39.67
N TRP A 2 -8.86 4.72 38.78
CA TRP A 2 -9.14 4.24 37.43
C TRP A 2 -7.93 4.50 36.55
N LYS A 3 -7.30 3.43 36.05
CA LYS A 3 -6.34 3.52 34.95
C LYS A 3 -7.13 3.89 33.70
N LYS A 4 -6.87 5.07 33.14
CA LYS A 4 -7.29 5.37 31.77
C LYS A 4 -6.67 4.27 30.91
N ARG A 5 -7.51 3.45 30.27
CA ARG A 5 -7.07 2.62 29.15
C ARG A 5 -6.53 3.59 28.11
N ASP A 6 -5.29 3.41 27.71
CA ASP A 6 -4.76 4.01 26.49
C ASP A 6 -5.74 3.69 25.36
N PRO A 7 -6.06 4.65 24.47
CA PRO A 7 -6.86 4.35 23.30
C PRO A 7 -6.08 3.31 22.50
N GLU A 8 -6.56 2.06 22.52
CA GLU A 8 -6.15 1.03 21.58
C GLU A 8 -6.20 1.66 20.19
N ALA A 9 -5.04 1.74 19.52
CA ALA A 9 -4.94 2.35 18.21
C ALA A 9 -6.05 1.75 17.33
N ALA A 10 -6.95 2.60 16.85
CA ALA A 10 -8.05 2.16 16.01
C ALA A 10 -7.47 1.31 14.85
N PRO A 11 -8.12 0.21 14.46
CA PRO A 11 -7.62 -0.63 13.39
C PRO A 11 -7.37 0.24 12.15
N VAL A 12 -6.13 0.24 11.67
CA VAL A 12 -5.71 1.01 10.50
C VAL A 12 -6.56 0.54 9.32
N THR A 13 -7.47 1.39 8.85
CA THR A 13 -8.49 1.00 7.88
C THR A 13 -8.10 1.52 6.51
N PHE A 14 -7.84 0.62 5.57
CA PHE A 14 -7.67 0.96 4.15
C PHE A 14 -9.04 1.25 3.51
N GLY A 15 -9.08 2.21 2.59
CA GLY A 15 -10.29 2.61 1.89
C GLY A 15 -10.05 3.77 0.94
N VAL A 16 -11.02 4.04 0.07
CA VAL A 16 -10.95 5.18 -0.86
C VAL A 16 -10.79 6.49 -0.07
N GLY A 17 -9.86 7.34 -0.51
CA GLY A 17 -9.51 8.60 0.14
C GLY A 17 -8.43 8.48 1.22
N VAL A 18 -7.97 7.27 1.56
CA VAL A 18 -6.88 7.07 2.51
C VAL A 18 -5.54 7.34 1.83
N GLN A 19 -4.75 8.22 2.43
CA GLN A 19 -3.37 8.47 2.02
C GLN A 19 -2.47 7.33 2.49
N VAL A 20 -1.61 6.86 1.59
CA VAL A 20 -0.74 5.72 1.82
C VAL A 20 0.68 6.00 1.32
N ILE A 21 1.64 5.40 2.00
CA ILE A 21 3.03 5.25 1.56
C ILE A 21 3.14 3.89 0.88
N VAL A 22 3.67 3.86 -0.35
CA VAL A 22 3.93 2.62 -1.08
C VAL A 22 5.35 2.15 -0.80
N ARG A 23 5.47 1.05 -0.06
CA ARG A 23 6.76 0.43 0.28
C ARG A 23 7.34 -0.28 -0.93
N LEU A 24 8.42 0.26 -1.50
CA LEU A 24 9.09 -0.34 -2.65
C LEU A 24 9.84 -1.63 -2.24
N ASP A 25 9.75 -2.67 -3.08
CA ASP A 25 10.45 -3.93 -2.86
C ASP A 25 11.97 -3.81 -3.13
N ARG A 26 12.68 -3.32 -2.11
CA ARG A 26 14.14 -3.17 -2.14
C ARG A 26 14.89 -4.49 -1.97
N THR A 27 14.20 -5.62 -1.73
CA THR A 27 14.89 -6.93 -1.74
C THR A 27 15.42 -7.29 -3.13
N ARG A 28 14.75 -6.79 -4.18
CA ARG A 28 15.16 -6.95 -5.59
C ARG A 28 16.12 -5.86 -6.07
N PHE A 29 16.10 -4.70 -5.43
CA PHE A 29 16.90 -3.52 -5.79
C PHE A 29 17.53 -2.88 -4.54
N PRO A 30 18.51 -3.54 -3.90
CA PRO A 30 19.02 -3.14 -2.59
C PRO A 30 19.78 -1.80 -2.60
N GLU A 31 20.39 -1.44 -3.73
CA GLU A 31 21.13 -0.18 -3.89
C GLU A 31 20.26 1.01 -4.31
N SER A 32 18.93 0.81 -4.40
CA SER A 32 18.04 1.90 -4.82
C SER A 32 17.90 2.94 -3.72
N LEU A 33 18.19 4.20 -4.08
CA LEU A 33 17.99 5.38 -3.24
C LEU A 33 16.65 6.09 -3.51
N VAL A 34 15.78 5.48 -4.31
CA VAL A 34 14.45 6.05 -4.63
C VAL A 34 13.59 6.07 -3.37
N GLU A 35 12.95 7.21 -3.12
CA GLU A 35 12.02 7.39 -2.00
C GLU A 35 10.74 6.59 -2.21
N ASP A 36 10.09 6.18 -1.11
CA ASP A 36 8.79 5.52 -1.19
C ASP A 36 7.73 6.54 -1.64
N PRO A 37 6.99 6.30 -2.74
CA PRO A 37 6.03 7.27 -3.22
C PRO A 37 4.80 7.31 -2.32
N ILE A 38 4.20 8.49 -2.27
CA ILE A 38 3.00 8.78 -1.50
C ILE A 38 1.82 8.96 -2.46
N GLY A 39 0.67 8.41 -2.11
CA GLY A 39 -0.53 8.52 -2.91
C GLY A 39 -1.81 8.36 -2.11
N VAL A 40 -2.93 8.39 -2.80
CA VAL A 40 -4.27 8.22 -2.23
C VAL A 40 -4.95 7.04 -2.91
N ILE A 41 -5.62 6.20 -2.12
CA ILE A 41 -6.45 5.12 -2.66
C ILE A 41 -7.66 5.73 -3.39
N VAL A 42 -7.81 5.43 -4.68
CA VAL A 42 -8.88 6.00 -5.52
C VAL A 42 -9.95 4.99 -5.93
N ALA A 43 -9.70 3.69 -5.74
CA ALA A 43 -10.66 2.62 -6.03
C ALA A 43 -10.77 1.63 -4.86
N PRO A 44 -11.93 0.97 -4.69
CA PRO A 44 -12.09 -0.07 -3.68
C PRO A 44 -11.15 -1.26 -3.95
N GLY A 45 -10.67 -1.89 -2.88
CA GLY A 45 -9.73 -3.01 -2.97
C GLY A 45 -10.37 -4.24 -3.60
N GLU A 46 -9.77 -4.75 -4.68
CA GLU A 46 -10.17 -6.01 -5.28
C GLU A 46 -9.41 -7.16 -4.60
N LEU A 47 -10.12 -8.14 -4.04
CA LEU A 47 -9.48 -9.34 -3.51
C LEU A 47 -8.91 -10.17 -4.66
N THR A 48 -7.59 -10.17 -4.80
CA THR A 48 -6.92 -10.97 -5.82
C THR A 48 -6.43 -12.27 -5.19
N GLY A 49 -6.93 -13.40 -5.71
CA GLY A 49 -6.53 -14.74 -5.30
C GLY A 49 -6.85 -15.72 -6.42
N SER A 50 -5.82 -16.18 -7.13
CA SER A 50 -5.98 -17.18 -8.18
C SER A 50 -6.42 -18.50 -7.56
N SER A 51 -7.63 -18.98 -7.89
CA SER A 51 -8.13 -20.31 -7.47
C SER A 51 -7.48 -21.48 -8.24
N PHE A 52 -6.25 -21.31 -8.74
CA PHE A 52 -5.54 -22.36 -9.46
C PHE A 52 -4.69 -23.17 -8.47
N TYR A 53 -5.24 -24.27 -7.95
CA TYR A 53 -4.54 -25.48 -7.47
C TYR A 53 -3.26 -25.32 -6.62
N VAL A 54 -3.11 -24.25 -5.82
CA VAL A 54 -2.08 -24.17 -4.78
C VAL A 54 -2.73 -23.84 -3.44
N PRO A 55 -2.48 -24.58 -2.34
CA PRO A 55 -3.25 -24.43 -1.09
C PRO A 55 -2.98 -23.14 -0.30
N THR A 56 -2.13 -22.23 -0.80
CA THR A 56 -1.50 -21.19 0.04
C THR A 56 -1.55 -19.79 -0.57
N THR A 57 -2.39 -19.53 -1.58
CA THR A 57 -2.52 -18.13 -2.06
C THR A 57 -3.29 -17.32 -1.02
N VAL A 58 -2.55 -16.63 -0.15
CA VAL A 58 -3.10 -15.62 0.76
C VAL A 58 -3.92 -14.66 -0.09
N ARG A 59 -5.22 -14.59 0.18
CA ARG A 59 -6.10 -13.62 -0.48
C ARG A 59 -5.78 -12.26 0.09
N GLU A 60 -5.35 -11.36 -0.76
CA GLU A 60 -4.95 -10.01 -0.39
C GLU A 60 -5.73 -9.00 -1.22
N ALA A 61 -6.12 -7.88 -0.61
CA ALA A 61 -6.73 -6.78 -1.32
C ALA A 61 -5.67 -6.04 -2.14
N VAL A 62 -5.99 -5.77 -3.40
CA VAL A 62 -5.18 -4.92 -4.30
C VAL A 62 -5.92 -3.61 -4.47
N TRP A 63 -5.23 -2.51 -4.17
CA TRP A 63 -5.78 -1.15 -4.18
C TRP A 63 -5.23 -0.36 -5.35
N GLU A 64 -6.05 0.47 -5.98
CA GLU A 64 -5.57 1.46 -6.94
C GLU A 64 -5.17 2.74 -6.18
N VAL A 65 -3.90 3.12 -6.29
CA VAL A 65 -3.31 4.29 -5.65
C VAL A 65 -2.96 5.31 -6.73
N ALA A 66 -3.51 6.52 -6.64
CA ALA A 66 -3.08 7.65 -7.44
C ALA A 66 -1.96 8.39 -6.70
N PHE A 67 -0.88 8.71 -7.38
CA PHE A 67 0.29 9.36 -6.79
C PHE A 67 0.15 10.88 -6.78
N GLU A 68 0.75 11.54 -5.79
CA GLU A 68 0.81 13.00 -5.74
C GLU A 68 1.66 13.56 -6.90
N GLU A 69 2.75 12.88 -7.22
CA GLU A 69 3.61 13.14 -8.37
C GLU A 69 3.80 11.86 -9.20
N PRO A 70 3.91 11.95 -10.54
CA PRO A 70 4.10 10.77 -11.38
C PRO A 70 5.39 10.02 -11.00
N PHE A 71 5.27 8.71 -10.76
CA PHE A 71 6.35 7.89 -10.18
C PHE A 71 6.98 6.94 -11.19
N TYR A 72 8.30 6.80 -11.17
CA TYR A 72 9.02 5.76 -11.90
C TYR A 72 9.32 4.57 -10.99
N GLY A 73 8.91 3.37 -11.40
CA GLY A 73 9.22 2.12 -10.72
C GLY A 73 10.71 1.86 -10.62
N LEU A 74 11.10 0.98 -9.69
CA LEU A 74 12.50 0.58 -9.51
C LEU A 74 13.09 -0.15 -10.73
N ASP A 75 12.22 -0.71 -11.58
CA ASP A 75 12.56 -1.30 -12.86
C ASP A 75 12.70 -0.27 -14.00
N GLY A 76 12.54 1.02 -13.71
CA GLY A 76 12.55 2.11 -14.67
C GLY A 76 11.24 2.30 -15.43
N SER A 77 10.18 1.53 -15.12
CA SER A 77 8.86 1.73 -15.74
C SER A 77 8.21 3.03 -15.29
N GLY A 78 7.44 3.68 -16.15
CA GLY A 78 6.71 4.91 -15.83
C GLY A 78 6.98 6.06 -16.83
N PRO A 79 6.63 7.31 -16.47
CA PRO A 79 6.07 7.71 -15.19
C PRO A 79 4.62 7.22 -15.06
N HIS A 80 4.23 6.82 -13.85
CA HIS A 80 2.89 6.34 -13.55
C HIS A 80 2.16 7.37 -12.68
N ASP A 81 0.97 7.80 -13.11
CA ASP A 81 0.08 8.64 -12.29
C ASP A 81 -0.69 7.81 -11.25
N SER A 82 -0.79 6.49 -11.47
CA SER A 82 -1.43 5.55 -10.55
C SER A 82 -0.91 4.12 -10.72
N ALA A 83 -1.12 3.27 -9.73
CA ALA A 83 -0.78 1.86 -9.80
C ALA A 83 -1.71 0.98 -8.94
N LYS A 84 -1.88 -0.28 -9.37
CA LYS A 84 -2.52 -1.33 -8.55
C LYS A 84 -1.50 -1.96 -7.61
N ILE A 85 -1.67 -1.76 -6.31
CA ILE A 85 -0.72 -2.13 -5.27
C ILE A 85 -1.35 -3.11 -4.27
N PRO A 86 -0.74 -4.28 -4.00
CA PRO A 86 -1.19 -5.16 -2.93
C PRO A 86 -1.06 -4.48 -1.55
N GLN A 87 -2.06 -4.66 -0.69
CA GLN A 87 -2.14 -4.05 0.64
C GLN A 87 -0.87 -4.24 1.50
N GLY A 88 -0.16 -5.35 1.38
CA GLY A 88 1.08 -5.65 2.10
C GLY A 88 2.25 -4.73 1.75
N PHE A 89 2.15 -4.00 0.63
CA PHE A 89 3.08 -2.93 0.25
C PHE A 89 2.57 -1.54 0.61
N LEU A 90 1.43 -1.42 1.29
CA LEU A 90 0.85 -0.16 1.68
C LEU A 90 0.97 0.06 3.19
N GLU A 91 1.36 1.27 3.55
CA GLU A 91 1.30 1.77 4.91
C GLU A 91 0.41 3.01 4.92
N VAL A 92 -0.57 3.07 5.83
CA VAL A 92 -1.41 4.26 5.96
C VAL A 92 -0.55 5.41 6.48
N ALA A 93 -0.59 6.54 5.78
CA ALA A 93 0.14 7.72 6.18
C ALA A 93 -0.38 8.25 7.53
N PRO A 94 0.49 8.76 8.41
CA PRO A 94 0.06 9.33 9.68
C PRO A 94 -0.89 10.52 9.45
N ALA A 95 -1.96 10.61 10.24
CA ALA A 95 -2.80 11.80 10.26
C ALA A 95 -1.96 13.00 10.72
N SER A 96 -1.90 14.05 9.89
CA SER A 96 -1.27 15.33 10.23
C SER A 96 -2.08 16.13 11.24
#